data_AF-A0A842SRX8-F1
#
_entry.id   AF-A0A842SRX8-F1
#
_cell.length_a   1.000
_cell.length_b   1.000
_cell.length_c   1.000
_cell.angle_alpha   90.00
_cell.angle_beta   90.00
_cell.angle_gamma   90.00
#
_symmetry.space_group_name_H-M   'P 1'
#
loop_
_entity.id
_entity.type
_entity.pdbx_description
1 polymer ?
#
loop_
_entity_poly.entity_id
_entity_poly.type
_entity_poly.pdbx_seq_one_letter_code
_entity_poly.pdbx_strand_id
1 'polypeptide(L)'
;MERGDKAFAGSEEFKKSLEPRLTPRVRAGPGSAGKRRPAQKKPFSLPRFDRPKAHAAKRPAPHPHHHHRKQRFEVFAAIYLFLLLVLVMFLAASTDTGPFIVFFAFLPTLFTVVIAMIVYEAARDNKHVLWAIPLVLIFAFHWYGRTNGGFVGEVDIDVVTALNVLTSFLYLIVNYFLLQSPVQGSIRVVEKEVIPDDLSKFIASIEDKGKALNFVIGRVYNAYHGGSKELRERINMKQEWYDQFSQLPDDPAKVDFVALSALITTIESRLRLLEKSESEIFGEAQQRFKNLVRDPAGKDRIVEVLDRNDKDPVKSYVEGALQFCGKVKDFIKKRQGLGVKNEYVSRPGGAKKKGAPRSSWSKDALRR
;
A
#
# COMPACT_ATOMS: atom_id res chain seq x y z
N MET A 1 -9.63 61.83 26.07
CA MET A 1 -8.52 61.03 26.62
C MET A 1 -8.31 59.86 25.67
N GLU A 2 -7.62 60.15 24.57
CA GLU A 2 -6.24 59.70 24.23
C GLU A 2 -6.25 58.26 23.69
N ARG A 3 -6.41 58.02 22.38
CA ARG A 3 -5.41 58.07 21.28
C ARG A 3 -4.02 57.54 21.68
N GLY A 4 -3.66 56.40 21.11
CA GLY A 4 -2.31 55.83 21.12
C GLY A 4 -2.00 55.22 19.76
N ASP A 5 -1.65 56.08 18.81
CA ASP A 5 -1.00 55.73 17.54
C ASP A 5 0.40 55.17 17.83
N LYS A 6 0.75 54.04 17.21
CA LYS A 6 2.16 53.63 17.04
C LYS A 6 2.44 53.31 15.59
N ALA A 7 3.12 54.27 14.96
CA ALA A 7 3.80 54.15 13.69
C ALA A 7 4.93 53.12 13.78
N PHE A 8 5.08 52.31 12.74
CA PHE A 8 6.30 51.58 12.45
C PHE A 8 6.79 52.02 11.06
N ALA A 9 7.84 52.82 11.06
CA ALA A 9 8.63 53.21 9.91
C ALA A 9 10.01 52.57 10.07
N GLY A 10 10.61 52.14 8.97
CA GLY A 10 12.05 51.88 8.88
C GLY A 10 12.43 50.54 8.26
N SER A 11 12.68 50.53 6.95
CA SER A 11 14.05 50.48 6.41
C SER A 11 13.99 50.07 4.94
N GLU A 12 13.96 51.08 4.06
CA GLU A 12 14.60 50.97 2.77
C GLU A 12 16.11 51.00 3.01
N GLU A 13 16.82 49.93 2.68
CA GLU A 13 18.22 49.97 2.19
C GLU A 13 18.72 48.53 2.01
N PHE A 14 18.59 47.98 0.80
CA PHE A 14 19.59 47.03 0.29
C PHE A 14 19.60 47.07 -1.24
N LYS A 15 20.26 48.11 -1.76
CA LYS A 15 20.65 48.22 -3.16
C LYS A 15 21.88 47.33 -3.40
N LYS A 16 21.85 46.65 -4.55
CA LYS A 16 22.99 46.28 -5.41
C LYS A 16 23.98 45.25 -4.88
N SER A 17 24.02 44.07 -5.52
CA SER A 17 25.22 43.62 -6.24
C SER A 17 24.97 42.34 -7.04
N LEU A 18 25.53 42.29 -8.26
CA LEU A 18 25.90 41.11 -9.06
C LEU A 18 24.86 40.47 -10.01
N GLU A 19 24.77 41.03 -11.21
CA GLU A 19 24.74 40.23 -12.46
C GLU A 19 26.20 39.99 -12.97
N PRO A 20 26.45 39.45 -14.18
CA PRO A 20 26.40 38.03 -14.53
C PRO A 20 27.75 37.53 -15.08
N ARG A 21 28.17 36.29 -14.80
CA ARG A 21 29.34 35.68 -15.45
C ARG A 21 28.94 34.83 -16.65
N LEU A 22 28.90 35.48 -17.82
CA LEU A 22 29.02 34.84 -19.12
C LEU A 22 30.47 34.37 -19.32
N THR A 23 30.66 33.09 -19.66
CA THR A 23 31.92 32.59 -20.21
C THR A 23 31.70 32.26 -21.70
N PRO A 24 32.54 32.76 -22.60
CA PRO A 24 32.54 32.31 -23.99
C PRO A 24 33.51 31.13 -24.12
N ARG A 25 33.06 30.00 -24.67
CA ARG A 25 33.97 28.94 -25.12
C ARG A 25 33.92 28.83 -26.65
N VAL A 26 34.86 29.53 -27.25
CA VAL A 26 35.31 29.38 -28.64
C VAL A 26 36.15 28.10 -28.73
N ARG A 27 35.87 27.20 -29.69
CA ARG A 27 36.83 26.83 -30.76
C ARG A 27 36.29 25.73 -31.67
N ALA A 28 36.33 26.07 -32.96
CA ALA A 28 36.27 25.18 -34.10
C ALA A 28 37.46 24.20 -34.14
N GLY A 29 37.26 23.08 -34.84
CA GLY A 29 38.30 22.13 -35.26
C GLY A 29 37.76 21.23 -36.38
N PRO A 30 38.39 21.17 -37.56
CA PRO A 30 37.83 20.56 -38.77
C PRO A 30 38.39 19.15 -39.08
N GLY A 31 37.70 18.42 -39.96
CA GLY A 31 38.32 17.54 -40.96
C GLY A 31 38.76 16.13 -40.55
N SER A 32 38.07 15.12 -41.09
CA SER A 32 38.68 13.94 -41.76
C SER A 32 37.55 13.15 -42.43
N ALA A 33 37.33 13.22 -43.74
CA ALA A 33 38.14 12.67 -44.83
C ALA A 33 38.42 11.16 -44.68
N GLY A 34 37.52 10.38 -45.27
CA GLY A 34 37.85 9.24 -46.14
C GLY A 34 38.66 8.08 -45.56
N LYS A 35 38.00 6.97 -45.26
CA LYS A 35 38.56 5.63 -45.48
C LYS A 35 37.46 4.67 -45.96
N ARG A 36 37.40 4.49 -47.28
CA ARG A 36 36.70 3.39 -47.95
C ARG A 36 37.28 2.07 -47.43
N ARG A 37 36.46 1.26 -46.76
CA ARG A 37 36.79 -0.14 -46.45
C ARG A 37 36.31 -1.03 -47.61
N PRO A 38 37.10 -2.04 -48.01
CA PRO A 38 36.72 -2.98 -49.06
C PRO A 38 35.59 -3.89 -48.59
N ALA A 39 34.76 -4.29 -49.55
CA ALA A 39 33.63 -5.19 -49.37
C ALA A 39 34.06 -6.53 -48.77
N GLN A 40 33.79 -6.72 -47.48
CA GLN A 40 33.78 -8.05 -46.87
C GLN A 40 32.53 -8.79 -47.35
N LYS A 41 32.76 -9.91 -48.04
CA LYS A 41 31.74 -10.90 -48.38
C LYS A 41 31.01 -11.32 -47.10
N LYS A 42 29.71 -11.07 -47.04
CA LYS A 42 28.84 -11.51 -45.94
C LYS A 42 28.83 -13.04 -45.90
N PRO A 43 29.24 -13.71 -44.81
CA PRO A 43 28.92 -15.11 -44.63
C PRO A 43 27.40 -15.25 -44.50
N PHE A 44 26.85 -16.27 -45.17
CA PHE A 44 25.45 -16.63 -45.13
C PHE A 44 25.02 -16.91 -43.69
N SER A 45 24.43 -15.91 -43.05
CA SER A 45 23.86 -16.03 -41.71
C SER A 45 22.48 -16.68 -41.84
N LEU A 46 22.36 -17.91 -41.33
CA LEU A 46 21.06 -18.53 -41.05
C LEU A 46 20.18 -17.53 -40.25
N PRO A 47 18.85 -17.52 -40.48
CA PRO A 47 17.94 -16.67 -39.72
C PRO A 47 18.11 -16.97 -38.22
N ARG A 48 18.75 -16.03 -37.51
CA ARG A 48 18.73 -16.02 -36.05
C ARG A 48 17.26 -15.85 -35.68
N PHE A 49 16.67 -16.91 -35.15
CA PHE A 49 15.51 -16.78 -34.28
C PHE A 49 15.95 -15.84 -33.15
N ASP A 50 15.62 -14.56 -33.29
CA ASP A 50 15.70 -13.60 -32.21
C ASP A 50 14.83 -14.15 -31.09
N ARG A 51 15.46 -14.82 -30.12
CA ARG A 51 14.80 -15.12 -28.86
C ARG A 51 14.28 -13.78 -28.36
N PRO A 52 12.96 -13.64 -28.13
CA PRO A 52 12.41 -12.39 -27.63
C PRO A 52 13.25 -12.02 -26.41
N LYS A 53 13.89 -10.85 -26.47
CA LYS A 53 14.65 -10.30 -25.35
C LYS A 53 13.66 -10.28 -24.21
N ALA A 54 13.78 -11.25 -23.31
CA ALA A 54 12.96 -11.31 -22.12
C ALA A 54 13.22 -9.99 -21.42
N HIS A 55 12.27 -9.06 -21.55
CA HIS A 55 12.29 -7.80 -20.85
C HIS A 55 12.42 -8.19 -19.39
N ALA A 56 13.61 -7.98 -18.84
CA ALA A 56 13.90 -8.24 -17.44
C ALA A 56 12.87 -7.43 -16.67
N ALA A 57 11.81 -8.11 -16.24
CA ALA A 57 10.70 -7.49 -15.55
C ALA A 57 11.33 -6.81 -14.34
N LYS A 58 11.32 -5.48 -14.34
CA LYS A 58 11.86 -4.66 -13.25
C LYS A 58 11.15 -5.17 -12.00
N ARG A 59 11.88 -5.90 -11.15
CA ARG A 59 11.30 -6.47 -9.93
C ARG A 59 10.65 -5.30 -9.18
N PRO A 60 9.36 -5.38 -8.84
CA PRO A 60 8.69 -4.30 -8.14
C PRO A 60 9.50 -3.96 -6.89
N ALA A 61 9.73 -2.66 -6.67
CA ALA A 61 10.49 -2.21 -5.52
C ALA A 61 9.84 -2.77 -4.24
N PRO A 62 10.63 -3.33 -3.30
CA PRO A 62 10.10 -3.93 -2.10
C PRO A 62 9.25 -2.91 -1.33
N HIS A 63 8.02 -3.28 -0.98
CA HIS A 63 7.10 -2.40 -0.26
C HIS A 63 7.69 -1.97 1.09
N PRO A 64 7.59 -0.67 1.46
CA PRO A 64 8.26 -0.10 2.64
C PRO A 64 7.82 -0.70 3.98
N HIS A 65 6.70 -1.43 4.03
CA HIS A 65 6.17 -2.02 5.26
C HIS A 65 6.97 -3.22 5.80
N HIS A 66 7.84 -3.84 5.00
CA HIS A 66 8.63 -5.00 5.47
C HIS A 66 9.75 -4.63 6.45
N HIS A 67 10.32 -3.43 6.35
CA HIS A 67 11.48 -3.02 7.16
C HIS A 67 11.15 -2.89 8.66
N HIS A 68 9.99 -2.31 9.00
CA HIS A 68 9.64 -2.11 10.42
C HIS A 68 9.33 -3.41 11.17
N ARG A 69 8.79 -4.43 10.51
CA ARG A 69 8.51 -5.72 11.16
C ARG A 69 9.80 -6.46 11.48
N LYS A 70 10.75 -6.47 10.53
CA LYS A 70 12.08 -7.07 10.71
C LYS A 70 12.82 -6.43 11.89
N GLN A 71 12.84 -5.10 11.95
CA GLN A 71 13.50 -4.38 13.05
C GLN A 71 12.90 -4.73 14.42
N ARG A 72 11.57 -4.82 14.55
CA ARG A 72 10.93 -5.19 15.82
C ARG A 72 11.28 -6.62 16.26
N PHE A 73 11.31 -7.54 15.30
CA PHE A 73 11.70 -8.93 15.54
C PHE A 73 13.16 -9.02 16.01
N GLU A 74 14.08 -8.32 15.35
CA GLU A 74 15.51 -8.31 15.70
C GLU A 74 15.74 -7.74 17.10
N VAL A 75 15.10 -6.61 17.42
CA VAL A 75 15.18 -6.00 18.76
C VAL A 75 14.65 -6.95 19.82
N PHE A 76 13.51 -7.61 19.57
CA PHE A 76 12.95 -8.59 20.51
C PHE A 76 13.89 -9.80 20.71
N ALA A 77 14.43 -10.35 19.63
CA ALA A 77 15.37 -11.46 19.70
C ALA A 77 16.64 -11.09 20.50
N ALA A 78 17.17 -9.88 20.30
CA ALA A 78 18.32 -9.37 21.06
C ALA A 78 18.01 -9.24 22.56
N ILE A 79 16.85 -8.66 22.92
CA ILE A 79 16.41 -8.55 24.32
C ILE A 79 16.25 -9.94 24.94
N TYR A 80 15.63 -10.87 24.22
CA TYR A 80 15.44 -12.23 24.70
C TYR A 80 16.77 -12.96 24.95
N LEU A 81 17.73 -12.85 24.03
CA LEU A 81 19.07 -13.43 24.20
C LEU A 81 19.81 -12.82 25.40
N PHE A 82 19.66 -11.52 25.64
CA PHE A 82 20.21 -10.86 26.82
C PHE A 82 19.60 -11.42 28.11
N LEU A 83 18.27 -11.57 28.17
CA LEU A 83 17.59 -12.15 29.33
C LEU A 83 17.99 -13.62 29.55
N LEU A 84 18.18 -14.39 28.47
CA LEU A 84 18.66 -15.76 28.53
C LEU A 84 20.08 -15.82 29.12
N LEU A 85 20.98 -14.90 28.73
CA LEU A 85 22.32 -14.82 29.30
C LEU A 85 22.28 -14.51 30.80
N VAL A 86 21.42 -13.58 31.22
CA VAL A 86 21.22 -13.27 32.65
C VAL A 86 20.73 -14.51 33.40
N LEU A 87 19.78 -15.26 32.83
CA LEU A 87 19.28 -16.50 33.41
C LEU A 87 20.38 -17.56 33.54
N VAL A 88 21.22 -17.74 32.52
CA VAL A 88 22.36 -18.66 32.54
C VAL A 88 23.34 -18.28 33.66
N MET A 89 23.69 -17.00 33.79
CA MET A 89 24.58 -16.52 34.85
C MET A 89 23.97 -16.71 36.24
N PHE A 90 22.68 -16.46 36.39
CA PHE A 90 21.95 -16.68 37.63
C PHE A 90 21.94 -18.15 38.05
N LEU A 91 21.68 -19.05 37.10
CA LEU A 91 21.68 -20.50 37.37
C LEU A 91 23.09 -20.99 37.73
N ALA A 92 24.12 -20.55 37.00
CA ALA A 92 25.52 -20.88 37.32
C ALA A 92 25.89 -20.44 38.74
N ALA A 93 25.53 -19.22 39.13
CA ALA A 93 25.76 -18.72 40.49
C ALA A 93 24.95 -19.45 41.57
N SER A 94 23.76 -19.97 41.24
CA SER A 94 22.87 -20.65 42.20
C SER A 94 23.20 -22.12 42.40
N THR A 95 23.91 -22.74 41.46
CA THR A 95 24.20 -24.18 41.44
C THR A 95 25.68 -24.49 41.66
N ASP A 96 26.51 -23.45 41.88
CA ASP A 96 27.97 -23.52 41.93
C ASP A 96 28.60 -24.22 40.71
N THR A 97 27.85 -24.29 39.59
CA THR A 97 28.32 -24.86 38.33
C THR A 97 29.02 -23.80 37.50
N GLY A 98 30.08 -24.21 36.78
CA GLY A 98 30.76 -23.32 35.84
C GLY A 98 29.79 -22.71 34.81
N PRO A 99 29.86 -21.38 34.53
CA PRO A 99 28.92 -20.70 33.63
C PRO A 99 28.96 -21.25 32.20
N PHE A 100 30.10 -21.81 31.79
CA PHE A 100 30.26 -22.48 30.51
C PHE A 100 29.38 -23.74 30.41
N ILE A 101 29.36 -24.59 31.43
CA ILE A 101 28.55 -25.82 31.42
C ILE A 101 27.06 -25.46 31.34
N VAL A 102 26.62 -24.50 32.17
CA VAL A 102 25.23 -24.03 32.14
C VAL A 102 24.88 -23.40 30.79
N PHE A 103 25.78 -22.61 30.20
CA PHE A 103 25.58 -22.06 28.84
C PHE A 103 25.38 -23.15 27.80
N PHE A 104 26.22 -24.19 27.80
CA PHE A 104 26.06 -25.33 26.90
C PHE A 104 24.75 -26.07 27.11
N ALA A 105 24.29 -26.12 28.36
CA ALA A 105 23.02 -26.72 28.73
C ALA A 105 21.80 -25.98 28.11
N PHE A 106 21.96 -24.71 27.69
CA PHE A 106 20.94 -23.90 27.01
C PHE A 106 21.13 -23.79 25.48
N LEU A 107 22.02 -24.58 24.87
CA LEU A 107 22.18 -24.62 23.41
C LEU A 107 20.88 -24.90 22.63
N PRO A 108 19.96 -25.79 23.08
CA PRO A 108 18.69 -26.00 22.38
C PRO A 108 17.85 -24.72 22.23
N THR A 109 17.72 -23.93 23.30
CA THR A 109 17.02 -22.64 23.24
C THR A 109 17.77 -21.64 22.34
N LEU A 110 19.10 -21.57 22.43
CA LEU A 110 19.91 -20.69 21.57
C LEU A 110 19.71 -21.01 20.08
N PHE A 111 19.79 -22.29 19.71
CA PHE A 111 19.55 -22.72 18.33
C PHE A 111 18.11 -22.48 17.88
N THR A 112 17.13 -22.63 18.78
CA THR A 112 15.73 -22.30 18.48
C THR A 112 15.59 -20.83 18.07
N VAL A 113 16.22 -19.89 18.80
CA VAL A 113 16.20 -18.46 18.46
C VAL A 113 16.87 -18.19 17.10
N VAL A 114 18.04 -18.78 16.85
CA VAL A 114 18.78 -18.60 15.59
C VAL A 114 18.01 -19.17 14.39
N ILE A 115 17.46 -20.38 14.51
CA ILE A 115 16.69 -21.01 13.44
C ILE A 115 15.40 -20.22 13.20
N ALA A 116 14.72 -19.74 14.25
CA ALA A 116 13.55 -18.89 14.09
C ALA A 116 13.86 -17.61 13.30
N MET A 117 15.03 -17.00 13.54
CA MET A 117 15.50 -15.84 12.77
C MET A 117 15.75 -16.19 11.30
N ILE A 118 16.42 -17.31 11.01
CA ILE A 118 16.68 -17.76 9.63
C ILE A 118 15.37 -18.08 8.90
N VAL A 119 14.46 -18.82 9.53
CA VAL A 119 13.17 -19.20 8.93
C VAL A 119 12.30 -17.97 8.69
N TYR A 120 12.36 -16.98 9.60
CA TYR A 120 11.68 -15.70 9.43
C TYR A 120 12.20 -14.94 8.20
N GLU A 121 13.52 -14.88 8.01
CA GLU A 121 14.11 -14.24 6.82
C GLU A 121 13.83 -15.01 5.53
N ALA A 122 13.77 -16.34 5.60
CA ALA A 122 13.53 -17.21 4.45
C ALA A 122 12.07 -17.20 3.96
N ALA A 123 11.18 -16.43 4.59
CA ALA A 123 9.79 -16.23 4.19
C ALA A 123 9.01 -17.53 3.87
N ARG A 124 9.27 -18.61 4.62
CA ARG A 124 8.54 -19.87 4.43
C ARG A 124 7.22 -19.82 5.21
N ASP A 125 6.11 -20.00 4.49
CA ASP A 125 4.74 -20.03 5.04
C ASP A 125 4.46 -21.21 6.00
N ASN A 126 5.40 -22.14 6.17
CA ASN A 126 5.17 -23.33 6.97
C ASN A 126 5.40 -23.09 8.47
N LYS A 127 4.44 -22.40 9.10
CA LYS A 127 4.44 -22.06 10.54
C LYS A 127 4.62 -23.29 11.44
N HIS A 128 4.13 -24.46 11.03
CA HIS A 128 4.21 -25.68 11.82
C HIS A 128 5.64 -26.15 12.06
N VAL A 129 6.55 -25.89 11.11
CA VAL A 129 7.97 -26.30 11.23
C VAL A 129 8.64 -25.59 12.41
N LEU A 130 8.33 -24.31 12.65
CA LEU A 130 8.88 -23.53 13.76
C LEU A 130 8.52 -24.12 15.14
N TRP A 131 7.35 -24.72 15.28
CA TRP A 131 6.89 -25.32 16.53
C TRP A 131 7.52 -26.70 16.80
N ALA A 132 7.89 -27.43 15.75
CA ALA A 132 8.50 -28.76 15.88
C ALA A 132 10.01 -28.69 16.21
N ILE A 133 10.71 -27.68 15.70
CA ILE A 133 12.17 -27.51 15.87
C ILE A 133 12.64 -27.57 17.34
N PRO A 134 12.08 -26.78 18.28
CA PRO A 134 12.56 -26.81 19.67
C PRO A 134 12.37 -28.19 20.31
N LEU A 135 11.28 -28.89 20.00
CA LEU A 135 11.04 -30.23 20.53
C LEU A 135 12.12 -31.22 20.08
N VAL A 136 12.50 -31.18 18.80
CA VAL A 136 13.56 -32.04 18.25
C VAL A 136 14.92 -31.71 18.88
N LEU A 137 15.26 -30.43 19.01
CA LEU A 137 16.53 -30.00 19.60
C LEU A 137 16.64 -30.37 21.08
N ILE A 138 15.57 -30.15 21.84
CA ILE A 138 15.51 -30.46 23.28
C ILE A 138 15.54 -31.98 23.50
N PHE A 139 14.79 -32.74 22.69
CA PHE A 139 14.83 -34.20 22.76
C PHE A 139 16.23 -34.74 22.47
N ALA A 140 16.89 -34.25 21.42
CA ALA A 140 18.25 -34.63 21.08
C ALA A 140 19.25 -34.28 22.21
N PHE A 141 19.10 -33.10 22.82
CA PHE A 141 19.92 -32.68 23.94
C PHE A 141 19.71 -33.56 25.18
N HIS A 142 18.46 -33.83 25.55
CA HIS A 142 18.13 -34.68 26.70
C HIS A 142 18.67 -36.10 26.51
N TRP A 143 18.45 -36.68 25.33
CA TRP A 143 19.00 -37.99 24.97
C TRP A 143 20.52 -38.02 25.05
N TYR A 144 21.19 -37.01 24.46
CA TYR A 144 22.65 -36.89 24.48
C TYR A 144 23.19 -36.75 25.91
N GLY A 145 22.57 -35.91 26.74
CA GLY A 145 22.96 -35.69 28.14
C GLY A 145 22.84 -36.97 28.97
N ARG A 146 21.73 -37.69 28.84
CA ARG A 146 21.50 -38.97 29.53
C ARG A 146 22.50 -40.06 29.13
N THR A 147 22.90 -40.10 27.87
CA THR A 147 23.80 -41.14 27.34
C THR A 147 25.29 -40.84 27.59
N ASN A 148 25.68 -39.56 27.59
CA ASN A 148 27.08 -39.13 27.69
C ASN A 148 27.36 -38.39 29.00
N GLY A 149 26.88 -38.89 30.14
CA GLY A 149 26.80 -38.22 31.45
C GLY A 149 28.05 -37.51 31.99
N GLY A 150 29.20 -37.56 31.31
CA GLY A 150 30.41 -36.81 31.65
C GLY A 150 30.37 -35.31 31.33
N PHE A 151 29.57 -34.82 30.38
CA PHE A 151 29.58 -33.38 30.01
C PHE A 151 28.57 -32.54 30.81
N VAL A 152 27.52 -33.17 31.37
CA VAL A 152 26.43 -32.50 32.08
C VAL A 152 26.28 -33.02 33.51
N GLY A 153 27.23 -33.82 34.01
CA GLY A 153 27.13 -34.47 35.33
C GLY A 153 27.01 -33.51 36.52
N GLU A 154 27.40 -32.24 36.35
CA GLU A 154 27.26 -31.19 37.36
C GLU A 154 25.89 -30.52 37.38
N VAL A 155 25.06 -30.77 36.36
CA VAL A 155 23.77 -30.09 36.18
C VAL A 155 22.65 -31.13 36.11
N ASP A 156 21.56 -30.88 36.82
CA ASP A 156 20.36 -31.70 36.70
C ASP A 156 19.78 -31.57 35.27
N ILE A 157 20.04 -32.61 34.46
CA ILE A 157 19.63 -32.69 33.06
C ILE A 157 18.11 -32.56 32.94
N ASP A 158 17.34 -33.13 33.87
CA ASP A 158 15.89 -33.15 33.80
C ASP A 158 15.35 -31.72 34.04
N VAL A 159 15.91 -31.01 35.04
CA VAL A 159 15.57 -29.60 35.31
C VAL A 159 15.94 -28.70 34.13
N VAL A 160 17.15 -28.82 33.59
CA VAL A 160 17.57 -28.00 32.45
C VAL A 160 16.77 -28.30 31.19
N THR A 161 16.41 -29.56 30.97
CA THR A 161 15.52 -29.94 29.85
C THR A 161 14.18 -29.22 30.00
N ALA A 162 13.57 -29.24 31.19
CA ALA A 162 12.32 -28.53 31.45
C ALA A 162 12.45 -27.02 31.23
N LEU A 163 13.55 -26.40 31.68
CA LEU A 163 13.82 -24.98 31.45
C LEU A 163 14.00 -24.64 29.97
N ASN A 164 14.67 -25.50 29.19
CA ASN A 164 14.80 -25.31 27.73
C ASN A 164 13.43 -25.40 27.04
N VAL A 165 12.54 -26.32 27.44
CA VAL A 165 11.17 -26.39 26.93
C VAL A 165 10.45 -25.07 27.24
N LEU A 166 10.42 -24.67 28.51
CA LEU A 166 9.69 -23.48 28.93
C LEU A 166 10.19 -22.23 28.20
N THR A 167 11.51 -22.02 28.17
CA THR A 167 12.12 -20.83 27.56
C THR A 167 11.91 -20.82 26.04
N SER A 168 12.14 -21.94 25.35
CA SER A 168 11.94 -22.04 23.89
C SER A 168 10.49 -21.79 23.47
N PHE A 169 9.52 -22.37 24.19
CA PHE A 169 8.10 -22.15 23.89
C PHE A 169 7.65 -20.74 24.24
N LEU A 170 8.12 -20.16 25.35
CA LEU A 170 7.85 -18.76 25.69
C LEU A 170 8.35 -17.82 24.58
N TYR A 171 9.56 -18.05 24.07
CA TYR A 171 10.10 -17.30 22.94
C TYR A 171 9.18 -17.40 21.72
N LEU A 172 8.82 -18.62 21.30
CA LEU A 172 7.96 -18.82 20.13
C LEU A 172 6.57 -18.21 20.30
N ILE A 173 5.96 -18.31 21.49
CA ILE A 173 4.66 -17.71 21.78
C ILE A 173 4.73 -16.19 21.66
N VAL A 174 5.68 -15.55 22.33
CA VAL A 174 5.82 -14.08 22.27
C VAL A 174 6.17 -13.64 20.86
N ASN A 175 7.05 -14.36 20.16
CA ASN A 175 7.39 -14.08 18.78
C ASN A 175 6.18 -14.21 17.85
N TYR A 176 5.40 -15.28 18.02
CA TYR A 176 4.15 -15.49 17.29
C TYR A 176 3.17 -14.34 17.52
N PHE A 177 2.97 -13.91 18.77
CA PHE A 177 2.11 -12.76 19.08
C PHE A 177 2.64 -11.44 18.52
N LEU A 178 3.95 -11.17 18.62
CA LEU A 178 4.56 -9.96 18.06
C LEU A 178 4.45 -9.93 16.53
N LEU A 179 4.66 -11.07 15.86
CA LEU A 179 4.57 -11.19 14.40
C LEU A 179 3.13 -11.23 13.88
N GLN A 180 2.22 -11.85 14.62
CA GLN A 180 0.81 -11.91 14.26
C GLN A 180 0.02 -10.72 14.71
N SER A 181 0.54 -9.89 15.63
CA SER A 181 -0.07 -8.60 15.95
C SER A 181 -0.27 -7.88 14.61
N PRO A 182 -1.52 -7.71 14.16
CA PRO A 182 -1.77 -6.97 12.94
C PRO A 182 -1.24 -5.58 13.26
N VAL A 183 -0.16 -5.16 12.59
CA VAL A 183 0.36 -3.80 12.71
C VAL A 183 -0.87 -2.89 12.63
N GLN A 184 -1.11 -2.21 13.75
CA GLN A 184 -2.33 -1.53 14.14
C GLN A 184 -2.48 -0.23 13.31
N GLY A 185 -2.54 -0.40 11.98
CA GLY A 185 -2.57 0.62 10.95
C GLY A 185 -3.36 0.21 9.70
N SER A 186 -3.84 -1.02 9.64
CA SER A 186 -5.06 -1.34 8.90
C SER A 186 -5.96 -2.10 9.86
N ILE A 187 -6.97 -1.42 10.41
CA ILE A 187 -8.09 -2.07 11.08
C ILE A 187 -8.64 -3.08 10.08
N ARG A 188 -8.21 -4.34 10.17
CA ARG A 188 -9.01 -5.46 9.71
C ARG A 188 -10.17 -5.48 10.68
N VAL A 189 -11.20 -4.72 10.33
CA VAL A 189 -12.54 -4.91 10.88
C VAL A 189 -12.75 -6.40 10.73
N VAL A 190 -12.76 -7.10 11.87
CA VAL A 190 -13.34 -8.44 11.94
C VAL A 190 -14.74 -8.24 11.38
N GLU A 191 -14.92 -8.68 10.14
CA GLU A 191 -16.17 -8.62 9.41
C GLU A 191 -17.10 -9.61 10.10
N LYS A 192 -17.62 -9.20 11.26
CA LYS A 192 -19.02 -9.49 11.52
C LYS A 192 -19.73 -8.93 10.31
N GLU A 193 -20.41 -9.80 9.61
CA GLU A 193 -21.34 -9.51 8.53
C GLU A 193 -22.51 -8.69 9.09
N VAL A 194 -22.19 -7.51 9.62
CA VAL A 194 -23.15 -6.47 9.96
C VAL A 194 -23.58 -5.97 8.60
N ILE A 195 -24.76 -6.40 8.17
CA ILE A 195 -25.57 -5.63 7.22
C ILE A 195 -25.43 -4.19 7.70
N PRO A 196 -24.79 -3.31 6.93
CA PRO A 196 -24.42 -2.02 7.48
C PRO A 196 -25.69 -1.30 7.90
N ASP A 197 -25.88 -1.14 9.21
CA ASP A 197 -27.01 -0.40 9.80
C ASP A 197 -27.03 1.07 9.34
N ASP A 198 -26.11 1.48 8.47
CA ASP A 198 -26.02 2.86 8.01
C ASP A 198 -25.44 2.96 6.58
N LEU A 199 -26.22 2.53 5.58
CA LEU A 199 -25.95 2.85 4.17
C LEU A 199 -25.63 4.35 3.98
N SER A 200 -26.22 5.22 4.82
CA SER A 200 -25.96 6.66 4.86
C SER A 200 -24.49 7.01 5.17
N LYS A 201 -23.88 6.42 6.23
CA LYS A 201 -22.46 6.63 6.58
C LYS A 201 -21.53 6.20 5.46
N PHE A 202 -21.92 5.13 4.81
CA PHE A 202 -21.20 4.53 3.70
C PHE A 202 -21.20 5.42 2.46
N ILE A 203 -22.37 5.97 2.15
CA ILE A 203 -22.54 6.96 1.10
C ILE A 203 -21.71 8.23 1.37
N ALA A 204 -21.80 8.79 2.57
CA ALA A 204 -21.01 9.96 2.98
C ALA A 204 -19.49 9.70 2.83
N SER A 205 -19.06 8.49 3.16
CA SER A 205 -17.67 8.05 3.04
C SER A 205 -17.15 7.98 1.59
N ILE A 206 -17.99 7.66 0.58
CA ILE A 206 -17.61 7.84 -0.84
C ILE A 206 -17.53 9.32 -1.15
N GLU A 207 -18.57 10.08 -0.80
CA GLU A 207 -18.71 11.47 -1.17
C GLU A 207 -17.48 12.28 -0.74
N ASP A 208 -17.06 12.13 0.51
CA ASP A 208 -15.89 12.81 1.06
C ASP A 208 -14.60 12.42 0.34
N LYS A 209 -14.37 11.11 0.13
CA LYS A 209 -13.18 10.63 -0.59
C LYS A 209 -13.17 11.09 -2.04
N GLY A 210 -14.33 11.12 -2.68
CA GLY A 210 -14.43 11.53 -4.06
C GLY A 210 -14.18 13.02 -4.25
N LYS A 211 -14.72 13.87 -3.35
CA LYS A 211 -14.42 15.30 -3.31
C LYS A 211 -12.94 15.55 -3.06
N ALA A 212 -12.34 14.87 -2.07
CA ALA A 212 -10.91 14.96 -1.80
C ALA A 212 -10.07 14.58 -3.03
N LEU A 213 -10.45 13.50 -3.72
CA LEU A 213 -9.75 13.05 -4.92
C LEU A 213 -9.82 14.06 -6.07
N ASN A 214 -11.00 14.63 -6.34
CA ASN A 214 -11.16 15.71 -7.32
C ASN A 214 -10.31 16.94 -6.97
N PHE A 215 -10.17 17.26 -5.68
CA PHE A 215 -9.34 18.37 -5.22
C PHE A 215 -7.86 18.12 -5.50
N VAL A 216 -7.36 16.91 -5.19
CA VAL A 216 -5.97 16.50 -5.48
C VAL A 216 -5.70 16.50 -6.99
N ILE A 217 -6.61 15.96 -7.80
CA ILE A 217 -6.51 16.03 -9.28
C ILE A 217 -6.43 17.50 -9.73
N GLY A 218 -7.23 18.35 -9.11
CA GLY A 218 -7.25 19.79 -9.35
C GLY A 218 -5.89 20.47 -9.10
N ARG A 219 -5.19 20.08 -8.02
CA ARG A 219 -3.88 20.62 -7.64
C ARG A 219 -2.75 20.06 -8.52
N VAL A 220 -2.71 18.75 -8.73
CA VAL A 220 -1.62 18.08 -9.46
C VAL A 220 -1.69 18.38 -10.96
N TYR A 221 -2.86 18.31 -11.59
CA TYR A 221 -3.03 18.55 -13.03
C TYR A 221 -3.58 19.96 -13.34
N ASN A 222 -3.07 20.97 -12.65
CA ASN A 222 -3.43 22.37 -12.90
C ASN A 222 -2.72 22.94 -14.16
N ALA A 223 -3.07 24.18 -14.54
CA ALA A 223 -2.45 24.85 -15.69
C ALA A 223 -0.94 25.09 -15.53
N TYR A 224 -0.45 25.30 -14.31
CA TYR A 224 0.99 25.45 -14.02
C TYR A 224 1.76 24.17 -14.37
N HIS A 225 1.18 23.00 -14.14
CA HIS A 225 1.72 21.71 -14.51
C HIS A 225 1.38 21.29 -15.95
N GLY A 226 0.75 22.16 -16.76
CA GLY A 226 0.39 21.87 -18.15
C GLY A 226 -0.93 21.09 -18.32
N GLY A 227 -1.71 20.93 -17.24
CA GLY A 227 -3.05 20.36 -17.30
C GLY A 227 -4.09 21.36 -17.80
N SER A 228 -5.18 20.84 -18.37
CA SER A 228 -6.34 21.62 -18.80
C SER A 228 -7.61 21.16 -18.06
N LYS A 229 -8.68 21.95 -18.15
CA LYS A 229 -9.97 21.56 -17.57
C LYS A 229 -10.48 20.25 -18.18
N GLU A 230 -10.40 20.14 -19.50
CA GLU A 230 -10.85 18.98 -20.28
C GLU A 230 -10.04 17.72 -19.91
N LEU A 231 -8.74 17.85 -19.64
CA LEU A 231 -7.91 16.73 -19.19
C LEU A 231 -8.32 16.25 -17.80
N ARG A 232 -8.53 17.18 -16.86
CA ARG A 232 -9.00 16.83 -15.51
C ARG A 232 -10.37 16.18 -15.54
N GLU A 233 -11.28 16.64 -16.39
CA GLU A 233 -12.61 16.04 -16.57
C GLU A 233 -12.57 14.58 -17.07
N ARG A 234 -11.48 14.12 -17.70
CA ARG A 234 -11.33 12.70 -18.08
C ARG A 234 -11.21 11.78 -16.87
N ILE A 235 -10.67 12.28 -15.76
CA ILE A 235 -10.38 11.47 -14.55
C ILE A 235 -11.17 11.92 -13.32
N ASN A 236 -11.70 13.14 -13.31
CA ASN A 236 -12.56 13.62 -12.26
C ASN A 236 -13.86 12.81 -12.18
N MET A 237 -14.34 12.65 -10.96
CA MET A 237 -15.70 12.23 -10.70
C MET A 237 -16.64 13.41 -10.84
N LYS A 238 -17.76 13.20 -11.53
CA LYS A 238 -18.77 14.22 -11.76
C LYS A 238 -19.48 14.59 -10.47
N GLN A 239 -19.76 15.88 -10.26
CA GLN A 239 -20.40 16.34 -9.03
C GLN A 239 -21.80 15.75 -8.86
N GLU A 240 -22.51 15.61 -9.98
CA GLU A 240 -23.87 15.08 -10.02
C GLU A 240 -23.96 13.64 -9.47
N TRP A 241 -22.85 12.88 -9.49
CA TRP A 241 -22.81 11.54 -8.91
C TRP A 241 -22.83 11.58 -7.38
N TYR A 242 -22.25 12.60 -6.77
CA TYR A 242 -22.34 12.83 -5.32
C TYR A 242 -23.71 13.34 -4.93
N ASP A 243 -24.30 14.22 -5.75
CA ASP A 243 -25.62 14.77 -5.44
C ASP A 243 -26.73 13.70 -5.54
N GLN A 244 -26.52 12.64 -6.32
CA GLN A 244 -27.45 11.49 -6.36
C GLN A 244 -27.44 10.68 -5.06
N PHE A 245 -26.33 10.69 -4.33
CA PHE A 245 -26.21 9.98 -3.07
C PHE A 245 -26.99 10.66 -1.94
N SER A 246 -26.99 11.99 -1.90
CA SER A 246 -27.77 12.77 -0.91
C SER A 246 -29.28 12.72 -1.17
N GLN A 247 -29.70 12.26 -2.36
CA GLN A 247 -31.11 12.05 -2.71
C GLN A 247 -31.63 10.66 -2.32
N LEU A 248 -30.77 9.76 -1.83
CA LEU A 248 -31.20 8.43 -1.42
C LEU A 248 -32.02 8.53 -0.13
N PRO A 249 -33.16 7.84 -0.03
CA PRO A 249 -33.96 7.85 1.18
C PRO A 249 -33.20 7.15 2.33
N ASP A 250 -33.33 7.70 3.55
CA ASP A 250 -32.75 7.11 4.76
C ASP A 250 -33.30 5.70 5.04
N ASP A 251 -34.54 5.43 4.62
CA ASP A 251 -35.20 4.13 4.73
C ASP A 251 -34.70 3.17 3.63
N PRO A 252 -33.94 2.10 3.98
CA PRO A 252 -33.39 1.16 3.01
C PRO A 252 -34.45 0.43 2.19
N ALA A 253 -35.71 0.35 2.67
CA ALA A 253 -36.80 -0.27 1.93
C ALA A 253 -37.27 0.56 0.73
N LYS A 254 -36.98 1.88 0.72
CA LYS A 254 -37.37 2.80 -0.35
C LYS A 254 -36.25 3.07 -1.36
N VAL A 255 -35.06 2.53 -1.12
CA VAL A 255 -33.90 2.72 -1.98
C VAL A 255 -34.10 1.97 -3.30
N ASP A 256 -33.99 2.68 -4.42
CA ASP A 256 -33.90 2.04 -5.74
C ASP A 256 -32.51 1.42 -5.92
N PHE A 257 -32.40 0.13 -5.57
CA PHE A 257 -31.15 -0.62 -5.67
C PHE A 257 -30.65 -0.79 -7.11
N VAL A 258 -31.51 -0.65 -8.13
CA VAL A 258 -31.08 -0.70 -9.54
C VAL A 258 -30.35 0.59 -9.88
N ALA A 259 -30.93 1.74 -9.54
CA ALA A 259 -30.30 3.04 -9.72
C ALA A 259 -28.99 3.16 -8.92
N LEU A 260 -29.01 2.72 -7.65
CA LEU A 260 -27.80 2.70 -6.80
C LEU A 260 -26.70 1.82 -7.38
N SER A 261 -27.03 0.61 -7.87
CA SER A 261 -26.05 -0.29 -8.50
C SER A 261 -25.41 0.33 -9.74
N ALA A 262 -26.20 1.01 -10.56
CA ALA A 262 -25.71 1.72 -11.76
C ALA A 262 -24.78 2.88 -11.37
N LEU A 263 -25.14 3.67 -10.35
CA LEU A 263 -24.31 4.75 -9.83
C LEU A 263 -22.97 4.23 -9.28
N ILE A 264 -23.00 3.21 -8.43
CA ILE A 264 -21.81 2.60 -7.84
C ILE A 264 -20.89 2.03 -8.93
N THR A 265 -21.45 1.38 -9.95
CA THR A 265 -20.68 0.88 -11.10
C THR A 265 -20.03 2.00 -11.89
N THR A 266 -20.74 3.12 -12.06
CA THR A 266 -20.21 4.32 -12.72
C THR A 266 -19.02 4.89 -11.96
N ILE A 267 -19.15 5.04 -10.64
CA ILE A 267 -18.08 5.55 -9.77
C ILE A 267 -16.88 4.60 -9.76
N GLU A 268 -17.12 3.31 -9.58
CA GLU A 268 -16.05 2.30 -9.60
C GLU A 268 -15.29 2.32 -10.93
N SER A 269 -16.00 2.40 -12.06
CA SER A 269 -15.37 2.49 -13.38
C SER A 269 -14.49 3.73 -13.52
N ARG A 270 -14.89 4.86 -12.93
CA ARG A 270 -14.11 6.10 -12.92
C ARG A 270 -12.88 5.99 -12.05
N LEU A 271 -13.01 5.43 -10.84
CA LEU A 271 -11.89 5.19 -9.92
C LEU A 271 -10.84 4.27 -10.56
N ARG A 272 -11.27 3.24 -11.29
CA ARG A 272 -10.37 2.33 -12.03
C ARG A 272 -9.61 3.02 -13.17
N LEU A 273 -10.06 4.18 -13.68
CA LEU A 273 -9.24 4.95 -14.62
C LEU A 273 -7.96 5.49 -13.97
N LEU A 274 -7.96 5.72 -12.66
CA LEU A 274 -6.78 6.20 -11.94
C LEU A 274 -5.70 5.11 -11.78
N GLU A 275 -6.09 3.85 -11.92
CA GLU A 275 -5.16 2.71 -11.94
C GLU A 275 -4.48 2.53 -13.30
N LYS A 276 -4.97 3.21 -14.34
CA LYS A 276 -4.36 3.19 -15.69
C LYS A 276 -3.20 4.17 -15.79
N SER A 277 -2.35 3.95 -16.78
CA SER A 277 -1.22 4.82 -17.05
C SER A 277 -1.67 6.18 -17.60
N GLU A 278 -0.87 7.23 -17.38
CA GLU A 278 -1.15 8.56 -17.95
C GLU A 278 -1.23 8.51 -19.49
N SER A 279 -0.38 7.71 -20.12
CA SER A 279 -0.35 7.56 -21.58
C SER A 279 -1.64 6.94 -22.13
N GLU A 280 -2.26 6.00 -21.41
CA GLU A 280 -3.54 5.40 -21.80
C GLU A 280 -4.71 6.37 -21.71
N ILE A 281 -4.74 7.24 -20.69
CA ILE A 281 -5.87 8.12 -20.42
C ILE A 281 -5.74 9.48 -21.14
N PHE A 282 -4.53 10.05 -21.13
CA PHE A 282 -4.27 11.37 -21.69
C PHE A 282 -3.69 11.31 -23.11
N GLY A 283 -3.19 10.15 -23.56
CA GLY A 283 -2.60 10.01 -24.89
C GLY A 283 -1.38 10.92 -25.06
N GLU A 284 -1.30 11.61 -26.19
CA GLU A 284 -0.21 12.56 -26.47
C GLU A 284 -0.25 13.81 -25.58
N ALA A 285 -1.41 14.16 -25.01
CA ALA A 285 -1.55 15.38 -24.22
C ALA A 285 -0.67 15.37 -22.95
N GLN A 286 -0.29 14.20 -22.44
CA GLN A 286 0.62 14.08 -21.30
C GLN A 286 2.03 14.62 -21.59
N GLN A 287 2.45 14.76 -22.85
CA GLN A 287 3.72 15.39 -23.20
C GLN A 287 3.79 16.87 -22.78
N ARG A 288 2.64 17.51 -22.54
CA ARG A 288 2.55 18.90 -22.07
C ARG A 288 2.81 19.03 -20.58
N PHE A 289 2.77 17.93 -19.83
CA PHE A 289 2.92 17.97 -18.38
C PHE A 289 4.34 18.32 -17.97
N LYS A 290 4.47 19.29 -17.06
CA LYS A 290 5.75 19.81 -16.57
C LYS A 290 5.75 19.91 -15.05
N ASN A 291 6.94 19.90 -14.46
CA ASN A 291 7.14 20.05 -13.02
C ASN A 291 6.39 19.02 -12.17
N LEU A 292 6.23 17.79 -12.67
CA LEU A 292 5.63 16.66 -11.95
C LEU A 292 6.66 15.53 -11.83
N VAL A 293 6.68 14.87 -10.68
CA VAL A 293 7.45 13.65 -10.43
C VAL A 293 6.72 12.48 -11.08
N ARG A 294 7.10 12.12 -12.31
CA ARG A 294 6.49 11.08 -13.15
C ARG A 294 7.46 10.55 -14.22
N ASP A 295 7.14 9.43 -14.86
CA ASP A 295 7.79 8.97 -16.09
C ASP A 295 7.39 9.89 -17.27
N PRO A 296 8.32 10.56 -17.97
CA PRO A 296 8.04 11.38 -19.14
C PRO A 296 7.32 10.65 -20.28
N ALA A 297 7.47 9.32 -20.36
CA ALA A 297 6.75 8.50 -21.32
C ALA A 297 5.29 8.25 -20.93
N GLY A 298 4.86 8.65 -19.72
CA GLY A 298 3.49 8.49 -19.22
C GLY A 298 3.14 7.06 -18.83
N LYS A 299 4.13 6.24 -18.48
CA LYS A 299 3.92 4.85 -18.07
C LYS A 299 3.45 4.70 -16.63
N ASP A 300 3.68 5.71 -15.81
CA ASP A 300 3.24 5.72 -14.42
C ASP A 300 1.71 5.74 -14.34
N ARG A 301 1.17 5.04 -13.35
CA ARG A 301 -0.27 5.06 -13.08
C ARG A 301 -0.67 6.42 -12.54
N ILE A 302 -1.84 6.93 -12.95
CA ILE A 302 -2.30 8.25 -12.51
C ILE A 302 -2.33 8.35 -10.99
N VAL A 303 -2.80 7.32 -10.28
CA VAL A 303 -2.83 7.28 -8.81
C VAL A 303 -1.44 7.44 -8.19
N GLU A 304 -0.39 6.89 -8.81
CA GLU A 304 1.00 7.02 -8.33
C GLU A 304 1.60 8.39 -8.63
N VAL A 305 1.19 9.02 -9.73
CA VAL A 305 1.58 10.40 -10.04
C VAL A 305 0.92 11.34 -9.03
N LEU A 306 -0.38 11.17 -8.75
CA LEU A 306 -1.09 11.97 -7.73
C LEU A 306 -0.44 11.82 -6.34
N ASP A 307 -0.18 10.58 -5.90
CA ASP A 307 0.40 10.26 -4.59
C ASP A 307 1.83 10.80 -4.39
N ARG A 308 2.60 10.97 -5.46
CA ARG A 308 3.97 11.53 -5.39
C ARG A 308 4.01 13.06 -5.44
N ASN A 309 2.98 13.69 -5.99
CA ASN A 309 2.96 15.14 -6.24
C ASN A 309 2.03 15.89 -5.29
N ASP A 310 1.32 15.19 -4.40
CA ASP A 310 0.45 15.75 -3.38
C ASP A 310 0.76 15.12 -2.01
N LYS A 311 0.41 15.82 -0.91
CA LYS A 311 0.65 15.32 0.46
C LYS A 311 -0.51 14.50 0.99
N ASP A 312 -1.66 14.54 0.33
CA ASP A 312 -2.84 13.80 0.76
C ASP A 312 -2.68 12.29 0.47
N PRO A 313 -3.31 11.41 1.26
CA PRO A 313 -3.19 9.95 1.12
C PRO A 313 -4.05 9.41 -0.05
N VAL A 314 -3.71 9.79 -1.28
CA VAL A 314 -4.49 9.50 -2.51
C VAL A 314 -4.76 8.01 -2.68
N LYS A 315 -3.74 7.16 -2.51
CA LYS A 315 -3.90 5.69 -2.61
C LYS A 315 -4.96 5.17 -1.64
N SER A 316 -4.96 5.67 -0.40
CA SER A 316 -5.95 5.29 0.60
C SER A 316 -7.36 5.74 0.20
N TYR A 317 -7.51 6.89 -0.46
CA TYR A 317 -8.81 7.34 -0.95
C TYR A 317 -9.34 6.43 -2.06
N VAL A 318 -8.51 6.10 -3.05
CA VAL A 318 -8.89 5.23 -4.18
C VAL A 318 -9.19 3.82 -3.71
N GLU A 319 -8.29 3.19 -2.95
CA GLU A 319 -8.46 1.82 -2.45
C GLU A 319 -9.68 1.72 -1.52
N GLY A 320 -9.84 2.68 -0.60
CA GLY A 320 -10.99 2.71 0.30
C GLY A 320 -12.32 2.87 -0.45
N ALA A 321 -12.35 3.71 -1.49
CA ALA A 321 -13.55 3.88 -2.31
C ALA A 321 -13.86 2.64 -3.16
N LEU A 322 -12.85 1.98 -3.76
CA LEU A 322 -13.04 0.74 -4.53
C LEU A 322 -13.51 -0.43 -3.66
N GLN A 323 -12.89 -0.63 -2.49
CA GLN A 323 -13.33 -1.64 -1.53
C GLN A 323 -14.79 -1.41 -1.13
N PHE A 324 -15.15 -0.15 -0.93
CA PHE A 324 -16.51 0.21 -0.60
C PHE A 324 -17.50 -0.08 -1.73
N CYS A 325 -17.16 0.28 -2.99
CA CYS A 325 -17.98 -0.09 -4.15
C CYS A 325 -18.24 -1.60 -4.21
N GLY A 326 -17.22 -2.42 -3.90
CA GLY A 326 -17.35 -3.88 -3.78
C GLY A 326 -18.38 -4.29 -2.73
N LYS A 327 -18.25 -3.77 -1.51
CA LYS A 327 -19.18 -4.08 -0.40
C LYS A 327 -20.63 -3.71 -0.72
N VAL A 328 -20.87 -2.55 -1.36
CA VAL A 328 -22.22 -2.15 -1.76
C VAL A 328 -22.76 -3.08 -2.84
N LYS A 329 -21.97 -3.45 -3.82
CA LYS A 329 -22.39 -4.41 -4.86
C LYS A 329 -22.74 -5.77 -4.27
N ASP A 330 -21.95 -6.27 -3.33
CA ASP A 330 -22.22 -7.53 -2.64
C ASP A 330 -23.51 -7.45 -1.81
N PHE A 331 -23.72 -6.33 -1.11
CA PHE A 331 -24.96 -6.06 -0.38
C PHE A 331 -26.20 -6.05 -1.30
N ILE A 332 -26.12 -5.34 -2.43
CA ILE A 332 -27.20 -5.30 -3.44
C ILE A 332 -27.47 -6.71 -3.98
N LYS A 333 -26.41 -7.46 -4.31
CA LYS A 333 -26.52 -8.83 -4.82
C LYS A 333 -27.16 -9.78 -3.81
N LYS A 334 -26.80 -9.69 -2.52
CA LYS A 334 -27.40 -10.47 -1.44
C LYS A 334 -28.89 -10.18 -1.30
N ARG A 335 -29.28 -8.90 -1.34
CA ARG A 335 -30.69 -8.46 -1.31
C ARG A 335 -31.50 -8.97 -2.51
N GLN A 336 -30.93 -8.89 -3.71
CA GLN A 336 -31.57 -9.40 -4.94
C GLN A 336 -31.68 -10.94 -4.95
N GLY A 337 -30.65 -11.63 -4.45
CA GLY A 337 -30.63 -13.10 -4.35
C GLY A 337 -31.62 -13.67 -3.33
N LEU A 338 -32.01 -12.90 -2.33
CA LEU A 338 -33.04 -13.28 -1.34
C LEU A 338 -34.48 -13.26 -1.89
N GLY A 339 -34.67 -13.05 -3.20
CA GLY A 339 -35.98 -13.15 -3.83
C GLY A 339 -36.96 -12.06 -3.38
N VAL A 340 -36.46 -10.94 -2.84
CA VAL A 340 -37.25 -9.72 -2.66
C VAL A 340 -37.61 -9.23 -4.06
N LYS A 341 -38.70 -9.75 -4.61
CA LYS A 341 -39.31 -9.21 -5.82
C LYS A 341 -39.56 -7.74 -5.51
N ASN A 342 -38.90 -6.84 -6.23
CA ASN A 342 -39.24 -5.43 -6.20
C ASN A 342 -40.68 -5.33 -6.68
N GLU A 343 -41.65 -5.41 -5.77
CA GLU A 343 -42.99 -4.89 -6.02
C GLU A 343 -42.79 -3.40 -6.22
N TYR A 344 -42.65 -3.03 -7.49
CA TYR A 344 -42.70 -1.66 -7.93
C TYR A 344 -44.07 -1.15 -7.46
N VAL A 345 -44.08 -0.43 -6.34
CA VAL A 345 -45.22 0.37 -5.93
C VAL A 345 -45.35 1.43 -7.01
N SER A 346 -46.09 1.08 -8.07
CA SER A 346 -46.51 1.98 -9.10
C SER A 346 -47.16 3.14 -8.37
N ARG A 347 -46.51 4.30 -8.34
CA ARG A 347 -47.04 5.51 -7.70
C ARG A 347 -48.51 5.62 -8.10
N PRO A 348 -49.48 5.54 -7.16
CA PRO A 348 -50.87 5.70 -7.51
C PRO A 348 -51.01 7.07 -8.16
N GLY A 349 -51.64 7.08 -9.35
CA GLY A 349 -51.66 8.20 -10.28
C GLY A 349 -51.86 9.55 -9.59
N GLY A 350 -50.76 10.27 -9.40
CA GLY A 350 -50.77 11.68 -9.04
C GLY A 350 -51.35 12.44 -10.22
N ALA A 351 -52.50 13.07 -9.99
CA ALA A 351 -53.29 13.84 -10.93
C ALA A 351 -52.44 14.66 -11.92
N LYS A 352 -52.85 14.59 -13.20
CA LYS A 352 -52.41 15.46 -14.30
C LYS A 352 -52.48 16.93 -13.87
N LYS A 353 -51.38 17.52 -13.39
CA LYS A 353 -51.19 18.97 -13.45
C LYS A 353 -50.87 19.33 -14.90
N LYS A 354 -51.89 19.84 -15.60
CA LYS A 354 -51.73 20.57 -16.86
C LYS A 354 -50.93 21.84 -16.58
N GLY A 355 -49.86 22.06 -17.34
CA GLY A 355 -49.28 23.39 -17.56
C GLY A 355 -47.78 23.50 -17.31
N ALA A 356 -47.09 24.10 -18.29
CA ALA A 356 -45.70 24.56 -18.33
C ALA A 356 -44.67 23.63 -19.04
N PRO A 357 -43.68 24.23 -19.75
CA PRO A 357 -43.37 23.85 -21.12
C PRO A 357 -42.22 22.86 -21.26
N ARG A 358 -42.31 22.03 -22.31
CA ARG A 358 -41.27 21.15 -22.81
C ARG A 358 -39.99 21.93 -23.11
N SER A 359 -38.95 21.71 -22.32
CA SER A 359 -37.57 21.96 -22.78
C SER A 359 -37.17 20.81 -23.70
N SER A 360 -36.93 21.15 -24.96
CA SER A 360 -36.46 20.25 -26.00
C SER A 360 -35.01 19.83 -25.71
N TRP A 361 -34.83 18.68 -25.08
CA TRP A 361 -33.55 17.99 -25.14
C TRP A 361 -33.48 17.26 -26.48
N SER A 362 -32.68 17.84 -27.38
CA SER A 362 -32.33 17.29 -28.70
C SER A 362 -31.69 15.90 -28.53
N LYS A 363 -32.09 14.99 -29.42
CA LYS A 363 -31.63 13.60 -29.53
C LYS A 363 -30.26 13.46 -30.21
N ASP A 364 -29.51 14.54 -30.43
CA ASP A 364 -28.31 14.51 -31.28
C ASP A 364 -26.99 14.17 -30.56
N ALA A 365 -27.00 13.86 -29.26
CA ALA A 365 -25.76 13.61 -28.51
C ALA A 365 -25.26 12.14 -28.51
N LEU A 366 -25.87 11.23 -29.27
CA LEU A 366 -25.51 9.79 -29.29
C LEU A 366 -24.99 9.27 -30.64
N ARG A 367 -24.45 10.15 -31.47
CA ARG A 367 -23.57 9.78 -32.59
C ARG A 367 -22.31 10.64 -32.56
N ARG A 368 -21.29 10.20 -31.83
CA ARG A 368 -19.87 10.48 -32.09
C ARG A 368 -19.00 9.55 -31.28
#